data_AF-D2EEE3-F1
#
_entry.id   AF-D2EEE3-F1
#
_cell.length_a   1.000
_cell.length_b   1.000
_cell.length_c   1.000
_cell.angle_alpha   90.00
_cell.angle_beta   90.00
_cell.angle_gamma   90.00
#
_symmetry.space_group_name_H-M   'P 1'
#
loop_
_entity.id
_entity.type
_entity.pdbx_description
1 polymer ?
#
loop_
_entity_poly.entity_id
_entity_poly.type
_entity_poly.pdbx_seq_one_letter_code
_entity_poly.pdbx_strand_id
1 'polypeptide(L)'
;MIEMPLEAVFPDIKSDLKVSAKLDAVFFNEKKNKFLIIDFKTDKSNDQGSKHRRQLALYRKLFAIEKNIDEKEIDTAIAYINLTGKINTGKFEYELDTQKIKDMQIETIKKHILQLLEYKENPEKLIEKATEKYYYSDSLNDEIFKKLREEYETHA
;
A
#
# COMPACT_ATOMS: atom_id res chain seq x y z
N MET A 1 -1.95 -0.91 -15.10
CA MET A 1 -0.84 -1.30 -14.20
C MET A 1 0.25 -0.28 -14.42
N ILE A 2 0.79 0.29 -13.34
CA ILE A 2 1.87 1.27 -13.38
C ILE A 2 3.10 0.56 -12.85
N GLU A 3 4.23 0.68 -13.53
CA GLU A 3 5.52 0.16 -13.07
C GLU A 3 6.60 1.20 -13.38
N MET A 4 7.45 1.50 -12.40
CA MET A 4 8.59 2.41 -12.60
C MET A 4 9.76 2.06 -11.66
N PRO A 5 10.99 2.51 -11.98
CA PRO A 5 12.12 2.37 -11.07
C PRO A 5 11.83 2.98 -9.70
N LEU A 6 12.36 2.38 -8.64
CA LEU A 6 12.18 2.87 -7.28
C LEU A 6 12.66 4.32 -7.12
N GLU A 7 13.75 4.66 -7.80
CA GLU A 7 14.39 5.98 -7.82
C GLU A 7 13.46 7.07 -8.38
N ALA A 8 12.52 6.70 -9.25
CA ALA A 8 11.55 7.65 -9.78
C ALA A 8 10.58 8.14 -8.69
N VAL A 9 10.28 7.28 -7.71
CA VAL A 9 9.37 7.57 -6.59
C VAL A 9 10.12 8.09 -5.37
N PHE A 10 11.31 7.55 -5.10
CA PHE A 10 12.19 7.88 -3.98
C PHE A 10 13.61 8.14 -4.49
N PRO A 11 13.90 9.37 -4.98
CA PRO A 11 15.17 9.69 -5.66
C PRO A 11 16.44 9.52 -4.82
N ASP A 12 16.28 9.54 -3.50
CA ASP A 12 17.36 9.37 -2.53
C ASP A 12 17.69 7.91 -2.21
N ILE A 13 16.88 6.96 -2.67
CA ILE A 13 17.14 5.53 -2.55
C ILE A 13 17.80 5.04 -3.84
N LYS A 14 18.93 4.36 -3.74
CA LYS A 14 19.62 3.73 -4.87
C LYS A 14 19.38 2.22 -4.84
N SER A 15 18.74 1.72 -5.88
CA SER A 15 18.36 0.33 -6.00
C SER A 15 18.20 -0.08 -7.48
N ASP A 16 18.12 -1.38 -7.72
CA ASP A 16 17.67 -1.95 -9.00
C ASP A 16 16.18 -2.33 -8.95
N LEU A 17 15.52 -2.11 -7.81
CA LEU A 17 14.13 -2.46 -7.59
C LEU A 17 13.18 -1.57 -8.40
N LYS A 18 12.04 -2.16 -8.75
CA LYS A 18 10.90 -1.46 -9.34
C LYS A 18 9.74 -1.43 -8.37
N VAL A 19 8.93 -0.39 -8.48
CA VAL A 19 7.65 -0.27 -7.77
C VAL A 19 6.53 -0.43 -8.79
N SER A 20 5.57 -1.29 -8.46
CA SER A 20 4.40 -1.55 -9.29
C SER A 20 3.10 -1.28 -8.53
N ALA A 21 2.09 -0.73 -9.23
CA ALA A 21 0.74 -0.55 -8.72
C ALA A 21 -0.32 -1.05 -9.70
N LYS A 22 -1.36 -1.67 -9.14
CA LYS A 22 -2.58 -2.03 -9.85
C LYS A 22 -3.73 -1.25 -9.24
N LEU A 23 -4.16 -0.20 -9.94
CA LEU A 23 -5.29 0.63 -9.55
C LEU A 23 -6.59 -0.11 -9.90
N ASP A 24 -7.55 -0.14 -8.98
CA ASP A 24 -8.84 -0.76 -9.25
C ASP A 24 -9.70 0.12 -10.16
N ALA A 25 -9.84 1.41 -9.81
CA ALA A 25 -10.55 2.37 -10.63
C ALA A 25 -9.93 3.77 -10.56
N VAL A 26 -9.97 4.47 -11.70
CA VAL A 26 -9.56 5.86 -11.84
C VAL A 26 -10.64 6.60 -12.61
N PHE A 27 -11.09 7.72 -12.05
CA PHE A 27 -12.09 8.60 -12.65
C PHE A 27 -11.47 9.97 -12.90
N PHE A 28 -11.86 10.63 -13.99
CA PHE A 28 -11.48 12.00 -14.27
C PHE A 28 -12.72 12.90 -14.26
N ASN A 29 -12.65 13.98 -13.49
CA ASN A 29 -13.67 15.01 -13.46
C ASN A 29 -13.21 16.20 -14.29
N GLU A 30 -13.65 16.24 -15.55
CA GLU A 30 -13.30 17.31 -16.50
C GLU A 30 -13.63 18.71 -15.97
N LYS A 31 -14.76 18.87 -15.27
CA LYS A 31 -15.20 20.17 -14.75
C LYS A 31 -14.30 20.71 -13.64
N LYS A 32 -13.72 19.80 -12.83
CA LYS A 32 -12.82 20.15 -11.73
C LYS A 32 -11.35 20.01 -12.12
N ASN A 33 -11.07 19.45 -13.30
CA ASN A 33 -9.74 19.02 -13.73
C ASN A 33 -9.02 18.14 -12.70
N LYS A 34 -9.76 17.22 -12.08
CA LYS A 34 -9.25 16.35 -11.00
C LYS A 34 -9.44 14.88 -11.27
N PHE A 35 -8.49 14.08 -10.83
CA PHE A 35 -8.58 12.62 -10.80
C PHE A 35 -9.10 12.13 -9.46
N LEU A 36 -9.78 10.98 -9.48
CA LEU A 36 -10.16 10.23 -8.28
C LEU A 36 -9.71 8.77 -8.46
N ILE A 37 -8.83 8.31 -7.57
CA ILE A 37 -8.44 6.89 -7.48
C ILE A 37 -9.30 6.24 -6.40
N ILE A 38 -9.99 5.15 -6.75
CA ILE A 38 -10.77 4.34 -5.81
C ILE A 38 -10.15 2.96 -5.69
N ASP A 39 -9.97 2.52 -4.45
CA ASP A 39 -9.56 1.16 -4.09
C ASP A 39 -10.77 0.45 -3.46
N PHE A 40 -11.19 -0.68 -4.02
CA PHE A 40 -12.37 -1.41 -3.56
C PHE A 40 -11.96 -2.49 -2.58
N LYS A 41 -12.62 -2.49 -1.41
CA LYS A 41 -12.37 -3.47 -0.36
C LYS A 41 -13.66 -4.19 0.01
N THR A 42 -13.54 -5.48 0.31
CA THR A 42 -14.63 -6.32 0.79
C THR A 42 -14.42 -6.76 2.24
N ASP A 43 -13.59 -6.00 2.98
CA ASP A 43 -13.26 -6.31 4.37
C ASP A 43 -14.50 -6.22 5.25
N LYS A 44 -14.55 -7.00 6.33
CA LYS A 44 -15.67 -6.99 7.31
C LYS A 44 -15.59 -5.83 8.31
N SER A 45 -14.46 -5.12 8.37
CA SER A 45 -14.25 -3.96 9.24
C SER A 45 -13.27 -2.96 8.62
N ASN A 46 -13.32 -1.72 9.09
CA ASN A 46 -12.43 -0.64 8.67
C ASN A 46 -11.13 -0.55 9.49
N ASP A 47 -10.85 -1.54 10.35
CA ASP A 47 -9.66 -1.58 11.22
C ASP A 47 -8.34 -1.52 10.42
N GLN A 48 -8.36 -1.99 9.17
CA GLN A 48 -7.21 -1.97 8.26
C GLN A 48 -7.09 -0.66 7.44
N GLY A 49 -7.94 0.34 7.69
CA GLY A 49 -7.98 1.57 6.90
C GLY A 49 -6.64 2.31 6.82
N SER A 50 -5.79 2.21 7.85
CA SER A 50 -4.43 2.78 7.80
C SER A 50 -3.55 2.13 6.72
N LYS A 51 -3.65 0.81 6.55
CA LYS A 51 -2.87 0.06 5.54
C LYS A 51 -3.33 0.41 4.14
N HIS A 52 -4.65 0.44 3.92
CA HIS A 52 -5.26 0.81 2.65
C HIS A 52 -4.93 2.25 2.25
N ARG A 53 -4.89 3.17 3.23
CA ARG A 53 -4.42 4.55 2.98
C ARG A 53 -2.94 4.62 2.61
N ARG A 54 -2.06 3.78 3.17
CA ARG A 54 -0.65 3.72 2.71
C ARG A 54 -0.56 3.26 1.26
N GLN A 55 -1.32 2.22 0.91
CA GLN A 55 -1.40 1.75 -0.49
C GLN A 55 -1.88 2.87 -1.43
N LEU A 56 -2.99 3.54 -1.09
CA LEU A 56 -3.51 4.66 -1.89
C LEU A 56 -2.52 5.84 -1.99
N ALA A 57 -1.72 6.10 -0.95
CA ALA A 57 -0.67 7.11 -1.01
C ALA A 57 0.36 6.79 -2.10
N LEU A 58 0.83 5.54 -2.14
CA LEU A 58 1.77 5.10 -3.17
C LEU A 58 1.13 5.14 -4.57
N TYR A 59 -0.13 4.73 -4.69
CA TYR A 59 -0.89 4.79 -5.94
C TYR A 59 -1.01 6.21 -6.48
N ARG A 60 -1.35 7.16 -5.60
CA ARG A 60 -1.42 8.58 -5.94
C ARG A 60 -0.09 9.10 -6.47
N LYS A 61 1.01 8.80 -5.77
CA LYS A 61 2.35 9.24 -6.16
C LYS A 61 2.81 8.65 -7.49
N LEU A 62 2.61 7.35 -7.68
CA LEU A 62 2.93 6.65 -8.94
C LEU A 62 2.12 7.21 -10.12
N PHE A 63 0.82 7.41 -9.92
CA PHE A 63 -0.06 7.94 -10.96
C PHE A 63 0.28 9.39 -11.32
N ALA A 64 0.63 10.23 -10.32
CA ALA A 64 1.07 11.60 -10.53
C ALA A 64 2.32 11.66 -11.42
N ILE A 65 3.32 10.82 -11.13
CA ILE A 65 4.56 10.72 -11.92
C ILE A 65 4.24 10.23 -13.34
N GLU A 66 3.45 9.16 -13.48
CA GLU A 66 3.10 8.58 -14.80
C GLU A 66 2.34 9.57 -15.68
N LYS A 67 1.44 10.37 -15.10
CA LYS A 67 0.64 11.38 -15.82
C LYS A 67 1.31 12.75 -15.91
N ASN A 68 2.46 12.93 -15.26
CA ASN A 68 3.15 14.21 -15.14
C ASN A 68 2.22 15.33 -14.62
N ILE A 69 1.52 15.06 -13.51
CA ILE A 69 0.61 15.98 -12.83
C ILE A 69 0.98 16.13 -11.35
N ASP A 70 0.48 17.18 -10.71
CA ASP A 70 0.65 17.38 -9.27
C ASP A 70 -0.24 16.41 -8.48
N GLU A 71 0.29 15.80 -7.41
CA GLU A 71 -0.46 14.90 -6.52
C GLU A 71 -1.73 15.54 -5.96
N LYS A 72 -1.80 16.88 -5.82
CA LYS A 72 -2.98 17.61 -5.33
C LYS A 72 -4.18 17.57 -6.30
N GLU A 73 -3.93 17.24 -7.56
CA GLU A 73 -4.96 17.04 -8.59
C GLU A 73 -5.57 15.64 -8.54
N ILE A 74 -5.13 14.80 -7.60
CA ILE A 74 -5.59 13.42 -7.44
C ILE A 74 -6.18 13.26 -6.04
N ASP A 75 -7.50 13.08 -5.99
CA ASP A 75 -8.20 12.64 -4.80
C ASP A 75 -8.16 11.10 -4.71
N THR A 76 -8.27 10.55 -3.50
CA THR A 76 -8.26 9.10 -3.26
C THR A 76 -9.40 8.71 -2.34
N ALA A 77 -9.99 7.53 -2.55
CA ALA A 77 -10.99 6.98 -1.65
C ALA A 77 -10.89 5.46 -1.53
N ILE A 78 -11.29 4.91 -0.39
CA ILE A 78 -11.49 3.47 -0.19
C ILE A 78 -13.00 3.21 -0.22
N ALA A 79 -13.45 2.37 -1.13
CA ALA A 79 -14.84 1.96 -1.21
C ALA A 79 -15.00 0.56 -0.59
N TYR A 80 -15.55 0.50 0.62
CA TYR A 80 -15.91 -0.75 1.27
C TYR A 80 -17.26 -1.20 0.73
N ILE A 81 -17.28 -2.32 0.01
CA ILE A 81 -18.47 -2.93 -0.55
C ILE A 81 -18.70 -4.25 0.18
N ASN A 82 -19.91 -4.48 0.67
CA ASN A 82 -20.29 -5.67 1.43
C ASN A 82 -19.72 -5.70 2.86
N LEU A 83 -19.85 -4.59 3.58
CA LEU A 83 -19.66 -4.57 5.03
C LEU A 83 -20.77 -5.43 5.67
N THR A 84 -20.57 -6.74 5.80
CA THR A 84 -21.34 -7.48 6.79
C THR A 84 -20.82 -7.00 8.14
N GLY A 85 -21.59 -6.17 8.85
CA GLY A 85 -21.26 -5.84 10.24
C GLY A 85 -20.95 -7.09 11.06
N LYS A 86 -20.45 -6.94 12.30
CA LYS A 86 -20.12 -8.11 13.17
C LYS A 86 -21.24 -9.16 13.28
N ILE A 87 -22.49 -8.74 13.03
CA ILE A 87 -23.67 -9.60 12.91
C ILE A 87 -24.17 -9.50 11.46
N ASN A 88 -24.32 -10.66 10.79
CA ASN A 88 -24.88 -10.72 9.44
C ASN A 88 -26.39 -10.43 9.49
N THR A 89 -26.80 -9.27 8.99
CA THR A 89 -28.21 -8.83 8.95
C THR A 89 -28.90 -9.18 7.62
N GLY A 90 -28.19 -9.77 6.66
CA GLY A 90 -28.69 -10.02 5.30
C GLY A 90 -28.81 -8.77 4.42
N LYS A 91 -28.34 -7.60 4.88
CA LYS A 91 -28.33 -6.34 4.13
C LYS A 91 -26.95 -6.05 3.55
N PHE A 92 -26.92 -5.53 2.32
CA PHE A 92 -25.71 -4.98 1.72
C PHE A 92 -25.42 -3.60 2.30
N GLU A 93 -24.26 -3.44 2.94
CA GLU A 93 -23.77 -2.14 3.43
C GLU A 93 -22.53 -1.72 2.63
N TYR A 94 -22.34 -0.41 2.54
CA TYR A 94 -21.22 0.22 1.87
C TYR A 94 -20.73 1.43 2.67
N GLU A 95 -19.42 1.69 2.60
CA GLU A 95 -18.78 2.87 3.20
C GLU A 95 -17.75 3.44 2.21
N LEU A 96 -17.63 4.77 2.16
CA LEU A 96 -16.61 5.46 1.39
C LEU A 96 -15.70 6.25 2.34
N ASP A 97 -14.46 5.78 2.52
CA ASP A 97 -13.44 6.51 3.26
C ASP A 97 -12.72 7.48 2.32
N THR A 98 -13.02 8.77 2.48
CA THR A 98 -12.39 9.87 1.72
C THR A 98 -11.37 10.65 2.56
N GLN A 99 -10.82 10.04 3.62
CA GLN A 99 -9.80 10.69 4.43
C GLN A 99 -8.60 11.08 3.57
N LYS A 100 -8.11 12.31 3.77
CA LYS A 100 -6.91 12.78 3.08
C LYS A 100 -5.70 11.92 3.46
N ILE A 101 -4.95 11.51 2.45
CA ILE A 101 -3.62 10.94 2.61
C ILE A 101 -2.71 11.97 3.30
N LYS A 102 -1.96 11.54 4.31
CA LYS A 102 -0.96 12.37 4.99
C LYS A 102 0.44 11.94 4.56
N ASP A 103 1.41 12.82 4.76
CA ASP A 103 2.80 12.58 4.36
C ASP A 103 3.40 11.37 5.10
N MET A 104 2.96 11.16 6.35
CA MET A 104 3.38 10.02 7.18
C MET A 104 3.13 8.65 6.51
N GLN A 105 2.10 8.52 5.66
CA GLN A 105 1.84 7.28 4.93
C GLN A 105 2.98 6.94 3.96
N ILE A 106 3.48 7.94 3.21
CA ILE A 106 4.60 7.78 2.27
C ILE A 106 5.91 7.53 3.03
N GLU A 107 6.15 8.26 4.12
CA GLU A 107 7.34 8.06 4.95
C GLU A 107 7.40 6.65 5.55
N THR A 108 6.25 6.08 5.93
CA THR A 108 6.19 4.68 6.39
C THR A 108 6.60 3.71 5.29
N ILE A 109 6.10 3.89 4.06
CA ILE A 109 6.47 3.06 2.91
C ILE A 109 7.97 3.19 2.61
N LYS A 110 8.51 4.41 2.69
CA LYS A 110 9.95 4.66 2.52
C LYS A 110 10.79 3.90 3.54
N LYS A 111 10.43 3.97 4.83
CA LYS A 111 11.11 3.24 5.91
C LYS A 111 11.13 1.73 5.65
N HIS A 112 9.99 1.20 5.23
CA HIS A 112 9.80 -0.20 4.86
C HIS A 112 10.68 -0.64 3.69
N ILE A 113 10.80 0.19 2.66
CA ILE A 113 11.68 -0.07 1.51
C ILE A 113 13.15 -0.09 1.95
N LEU A 114 13.58 0.90 2.76
CA LEU A 114 14.94 0.94 3.28
C LEU A 114 15.28 -0.31 4.11
N GLN A 115 14.34 -0.77 4.91
CA GLN A 115 14.48 -2.00 5.69
C GLN A 115 14.60 -3.24 4.79
N LEU A 116 13.80 -3.32 3.73
CA LEU A 116 13.92 -4.42 2.75
C LEU A 116 15.29 -4.43 2.07
N LEU A 117 15.80 -3.25 1.70
CA LEU A 117 17.14 -3.12 1.10
C LEU A 117 18.23 -3.51 2.09
N GLU A 118 18.10 -3.14 3.36
CA GLU A 118 19.02 -3.55 4.41
C GLU A 118 19.07 -5.08 4.56
N TYR A 119 17.92 -5.75 4.47
CA TYR A 119 17.87 -7.23 4.49
C TYR A 119 18.46 -7.86 3.23
N LYS A 120 18.31 -7.22 2.05
CA LYS A 120 18.94 -7.69 0.81
C LYS A 120 20.47 -7.66 0.93
N GLU A 121 21.02 -6.61 1.53
CA GLU A 121 22.46 -6.45 1.74
C GLU A 121 23.00 -7.31 2.90
N ASN A 122 22.22 -7.45 3.98
CA ASN A 122 22.58 -8.24 5.14
C ASN A 122 21.41 -9.13 5.62
N PRO A 123 21.30 -10.36 5.09
CA PRO A 123 20.24 -11.30 5.47
C PRO A 123 20.26 -11.70 6.96
N GLU A 124 21.38 -11.58 7.68
CA GLU A 124 21.41 -11.89 9.12
C GLU A 124 20.52 -10.93 9.92
N LYS A 125 20.41 -9.66 9.49
CA LYS A 125 19.50 -8.69 10.11
C LYS A 125 18.04 -9.11 10.00
N LEU A 126 17.66 -9.77 8.91
CA LEU A 126 16.31 -10.33 8.76
C LEU A 126 16.08 -11.45 9.78
N ILE A 127 17.07 -12.33 9.98
CA ILE A 127 17.00 -13.44 10.95
C ILE A 127 16.91 -12.90 12.38
N GLU A 128 17.82 -11.99 12.75
CA GLU A 128 17.80 -11.31 14.05
C GLU A 128 16.41 -10.73 14.30
N LYS A 129 15.87 -10.01 13.31
CA LYS A 129 14.56 -9.39 13.41
C LYS A 129 13.42 -10.40 13.54
N ALA A 130 13.50 -11.52 12.86
CA ALA A 130 12.51 -12.60 12.95
C ALA A 130 12.46 -13.22 14.36
N THR A 131 13.58 -13.23 15.07
CA THR A 131 13.70 -13.83 16.41
C THR A 131 13.33 -12.88 17.55
N GLU A 132 13.11 -11.59 17.28
CA GLU A 132 12.65 -10.63 18.29
C GLU A 132 11.20 -10.92 18.75
N LYS A 133 11.03 -11.19 20.05
CA LYS A 133 9.77 -11.62 20.72
C LYS A 133 8.56 -10.68 20.53
N TYR A 134 8.76 -9.45 20.07
CA TYR A 134 7.72 -8.41 19.93
C TYR A 134 7.56 -7.88 18.51
N TYR A 135 8.16 -8.53 17.51
CA TYR A 135 8.29 -7.93 16.18
C TYR A 135 7.04 -7.98 15.28
N TYR A 136 6.04 -8.77 15.64
CA TYR A 136 4.79 -8.99 14.87
C TYR A 136 3.80 -7.80 14.90
N SER A 137 4.26 -6.55 14.86
CA SER A 137 3.36 -5.38 14.94
C SER A 137 3.33 -4.50 13.68
N ASP A 138 4.08 -4.82 12.62
CA ASP A 138 4.07 -4.03 11.39
C ASP A 138 3.83 -4.89 10.14
N SER A 139 2.86 -4.45 9.33
CA SER A 139 2.18 -5.29 8.35
C SER A 139 3.04 -5.73 7.18
N LEU A 140 4.09 -4.97 6.84
CA LEU A 140 5.01 -5.39 5.79
C LEU A 140 5.93 -6.52 6.27
N ASN A 141 6.32 -6.51 7.55
CA ASN A 141 7.13 -7.60 8.10
C ASN A 141 6.34 -8.90 8.09
N ASP A 142 5.06 -8.85 8.50
CA ASP A 142 4.16 -10.00 8.40
C ASP A 142 4.11 -10.57 6.97
N GLU A 143 4.03 -9.68 5.97
CA GLU A 143 3.94 -10.09 4.57
C GLU A 143 5.27 -10.65 4.02
N ILE A 144 6.40 -10.04 4.37
CA ILE A 144 7.75 -10.55 4.02
C ILE A 144 7.95 -11.95 4.62
N PHE A 145 7.66 -12.13 5.91
CA PHE A 145 7.81 -13.43 6.57
C PHE A 145 6.80 -14.47 6.08
N LYS A 146 5.58 -14.05 5.73
CA LYS A 146 4.61 -14.93 5.10
C LYS A 146 5.14 -15.47 3.77
N LYS A 147 5.65 -14.60 2.88
CA LYS A 147 6.21 -15.03 1.60
C LYS A 147 7.44 -15.93 1.76
N LEU A 148 8.34 -15.60 2.68
CA LEU A 148 9.50 -16.45 3.01
C LEU A 148 9.06 -17.85 3.45
N ARG A 149 8.01 -17.95 4.28
CA ARG A 149 7.46 -19.23 4.71
C ARG A 149 6.85 -20.01 3.54
N GLU A 150 6.06 -19.36 2.71
CA GLU A 150 5.46 -19.97 1.51
C GLU A 150 6.55 -20.52 0.56
N GLU A 151 7.64 -19.76 0.36
CA GLU A 151 8.76 -20.17 -0.48
C GLU A 151 9.55 -21.34 0.12
N TYR A 152 9.80 -21.32 1.43
CA TYR A 152 10.42 -22.44 2.15
C TYR A 152 9.58 -23.71 2.05
N GLU A 153 8.26 -23.64 2.29
CA GLU A 153 7.34 -24.79 2.19
C GLU A 153 7.22 -25.33 0.76
N THR A 154 7.46 -24.50 -0.25
CA THR A 154 7.43 -24.91 -1.66
C THR A 154 8.73 -25.61 -2.10
N HIS A 155 9.86 -25.34 -1.42
CA HIS A 155 11.19 -25.84 -1.80
C HIS A 155 11.87 -26.72 -0.73
N ALA A 156 11.18 -27.05 0.36
CA ALA A 156 11.61 -27.99 1.41
C ALA A 156 11.04 -29.39 1.18
#